data_AF-A0A9W9FPW9-F1
#
_entry.id   AF-A0A9W9FPW9-F1
#
_cell.length_a   1.000
_cell.length_b   1.000
_cell.length_c   1.000
_cell.angle_alpha   90.00
_cell.angle_beta   90.00
_cell.angle_gamma   90.00
#
_symmetry.space_group_name_H-M   'P 1'
#
loop_
_entity.id
_entity.type
_entity.pdbx_description
1 polymer ?
#
loop_
_entity_poly.entity_id
_entity_poly.type
_entity_poly.pdbx_seq_one_letter_code
_entity_poly.pdbx_strand_id
1 'polypeptide(L)'
;MIPSQWLATLLGGFIAVQAAVAIDLTVTDQSSLKSAAKQVATDMMNYYDNRDSKNIPGKLDGTWWEGGSMFMILIQYWFLTGDSQFNSVIQEGMYWQKGEDDFFPSNYSQYLGNDDQVFWGLAAITAAELNFPEESNQPSWVSLAQGVFNTQVPRWDTSTCHGGLRWQIWPYQAGYQTKNAISNGGLFQLAARLALYTHNQTYAQWAERIWDWSATTPLLKEKNWNIADSTSPESGCTDHGDWQWTYNYATYISGAAYMHNYTDGKESKWKEGIEGLLGTSEQFYPTKGFGSDDGSILAEITCEAIEKCDRNQITFKAYFSSWLAWLTLIVPGTSDQILPKLATSATAATKTCVKDGHLCGIQWYKQASDGTDGLEQQMAVLGVLNANLVPFKNQAPYTSDTGGTSKGNPSAGTNSTATNTLITKPITTGDRAGAGILTVIFVTGWVVAITWMIRGG
;
A
#
# COMPACT_ATOMS: atom_id res chain seq x y z
N MET A 1 -13.27 82.95 -10.82
CA MET A 1 -14.32 81.91 -10.91
C MET A 1 -13.77 80.78 -11.76
N ILE A 2 -13.30 79.71 -11.12
CA ILE A 2 -12.71 78.52 -11.76
C ILE A 2 -13.70 77.37 -11.50
N PRO A 3 -14.27 76.71 -12.52
CA PRO A 3 -15.15 75.58 -12.27
C PRO A 3 -14.36 74.29 -12.06
N SER A 4 -14.84 73.49 -11.12
CA SER A 4 -14.28 72.25 -10.60
C SER A 4 -14.35 71.09 -11.60
N GLN A 5 -13.20 70.48 -11.92
CA GLN A 5 -13.08 69.18 -12.56
C GLN A 5 -12.68 68.09 -11.55
N TRP A 6 -13.50 67.88 -10.52
CA TRP A 6 -13.30 66.80 -9.55
C TRP A 6 -14.62 66.08 -9.29
N LEU A 7 -15.11 65.33 -10.27
CA LEU A 7 -16.24 64.40 -10.12
C LEU A 7 -16.36 63.50 -11.37
N ALA A 8 -15.34 62.67 -11.66
CA ALA A 8 -15.43 61.70 -12.76
C ALA A 8 -14.53 60.44 -12.60
N THR A 9 -14.15 60.05 -11.38
CA THR A 9 -13.34 58.83 -11.15
C THR A 9 -13.77 58.11 -9.87
N LEU A 10 -15.02 57.67 -9.83
CA LEU A 10 -15.52 56.66 -8.89
C LEU A 10 -16.49 55.73 -9.64
N LEU A 11 -16.01 55.08 -10.70
CA LEU A 11 -16.63 53.86 -11.22
C LEU A 11 -15.84 52.69 -10.64
N GLY A 12 -16.55 51.89 -9.83
CA GLY A 12 -15.98 50.88 -8.97
C GLY A 12 -15.30 49.76 -9.73
N GLY A 13 -14.01 49.59 -9.48
CA GLY A 13 -13.36 48.30 -9.60
C GLY A 13 -13.77 47.44 -8.40
N PHE A 14 -14.94 46.79 -8.48
CA PHE A 14 -15.15 45.56 -7.73
C PHE A 14 -14.25 44.50 -8.37
N ILE A 15 -12.98 44.46 -7.95
CA ILE A 15 -12.19 43.25 -8.06
C ILE A 15 -12.93 42.26 -7.16
N ALA A 16 -13.73 41.39 -7.76
CA ALA A 16 -14.18 40.19 -7.10
C ALA A 16 -12.91 39.40 -6.77
N VAL A 17 -12.40 39.60 -5.56
CA VAL A 17 -11.55 38.61 -4.92
C VAL A 17 -12.46 37.40 -4.80
N GLN A 18 -12.40 36.49 -5.78
CA GLN A 18 -12.85 35.13 -5.55
C GLN A 18 -11.94 34.63 -4.44
N ALA A 19 -12.41 34.71 -3.20
CA ALA A 19 -11.83 33.93 -2.14
C ALA A 19 -11.93 32.48 -2.64
N ALA A 20 -10.78 31.89 -2.98
CA ALA A 20 -10.72 30.49 -3.34
C ALA A 20 -11.24 29.71 -2.12
N VAL A 21 -12.48 29.22 -2.23
CA VAL A 21 -13.10 28.44 -1.17
C VAL A 21 -12.52 27.04 -1.26
N ALA A 22 -11.99 26.53 -0.15
CA ALA A 22 -11.54 25.16 -0.07
C ALA A 22 -12.67 24.18 -0.44
N ILE A 23 -12.32 22.94 -0.80
CA ILE A 23 -13.32 21.89 -0.97
C ILE A 23 -14.10 21.72 0.35
N ASP A 24 -15.40 22.02 0.31
CA ASP A 24 -16.31 21.85 1.44
C ASP A 24 -16.64 20.36 1.62
N LEU A 25 -16.23 19.78 2.74
CA LEU A 25 -16.34 18.36 3.01
C LEU A 25 -17.18 18.10 4.27
N THR A 26 -18.25 17.33 4.10
CA THR A 26 -19.00 16.70 5.19
C THR A 26 -18.70 15.20 5.19
N VAL A 27 -17.79 14.75 6.06
CA VAL A 27 -17.31 13.35 6.11
C VAL A 27 -18.39 12.31 6.41
N THR A 28 -19.51 12.71 7.00
CA THR A 28 -20.66 11.83 7.27
C THR A 28 -21.62 11.73 6.09
N ASP A 29 -21.43 12.53 5.04
CA ASP A 29 -22.24 12.49 3.81
C ASP A 29 -21.43 11.84 2.68
N GLN A 30 -21.88 10.65 2.27
CA GLN A 30 -21.29 9.91 1.16
C GLN A 30 -21.24 10.73 -0.14
N SER A 31 -22.25 11.57 -0.41
CA SER A 31 -22.31 12.38 -1.63
C SER A 31 -21.25 13.48 -1.60
N SER A 32 -21.06 14.13 -0.45
CA SER A 32 -20.00 15.12 -0.24
C SER A 32 -18.61 14.49 -0.45
N LEU A 33 -18.35 13.32 0.15
CA LEU A 33 -17.10 12.57 -0.04
C LEU A 33 -16.87 12.20 -1.52
N LYS A 34 -17.88 11.68 -2.22
CA LYS A 34 -17.75 11.32 -3.64
C LYS A 34 -17.45 12.53 -4.51
N SER A 35 -18.09 13.67 -4.26
CA SER A 35 -17.84 14.92 -4.99
C SER A 35 -16.41 15.44 -4.75
N ALA A 36 -15.94 15.45 -3.50
CA ALA A 36 -14.57 15.83 -3.16
C ALA A 36 -13.55 14.88 -3.81
N ALA A 37 -13.76 13.57 -3.69
CA ALA A 37 -12.90 12.57 -4.30
C ALA A 37 -12.84 12.71 -5.82
N LYS A 38 -13.98 12.99 -6.47
CA LYS A 38 -14.04 13.22 -7.92
C LYS A 38 -13.20 14.42 -8.34
N GLN A 39 -13.34 15.55 -7.64
CA GLN A 39 -12.55 16.75 -7.93
C GLN A 39 -11.04 16.46 -7.82
N VAL A 40 -10.61 15.90 -6.69
CA VAL A 40 -9.18 15.60 -6.44
C VAL A 40 -8.65 14.57 -7.44
N ALA A 41 -9.43 13.55 -7.79
CA ALA A 41 -9.04 12.56 -8.81
C ALA A 41 -8.89 13.18 -10.20
N THR A 42 -9.81 14.07 -10.60
CA THR A 42 -9.69 14.84 -11.84
C THR A 42 -8.44 15.72 -11.85
N ASP A 43 -8.14 16.39 -10.75
CA ASP A 43 -6.94 17.24 -10.64
C ASP A 43 -5.66 16.42 -10.72
N MET A 44 -5.60 15.27 -10.05
CA MET A 44 -4.49 14.32 -10.15
C MET A 44 -4.29 13.86 -11.61
N MET A 45 -5.37 13.54 -12.31
CA MET A 45 -5.33 13.10 -13.70
C MET A 45 -4.91 14.22 -14.66
N ASN A 46 -5.21 15.49 -14.35
CA ASN A 46 -4.68 16.62 -15.12
C ASN A 46 -3.15 16.68 -15.06
N TYR A 47 -2.51 16.40 -13.92
CA TYR A 47 -1.04 16.30 -13.86
C TYR A 47 -0.53 15.11 -14.69
N TYR A 48 -1.19 13.96 -14.57
CA TYR A 48 -0.85 12.78 -15.37
C TYR A 48 -0.92 13.11 -16.87
N ASP A 49 -2.01 13.69 -17.38
CA ASP A 49 -2.17 13.97 -18.81
C ASP A 49 -1.20 15.03 -19.36
N ASN A 50 -0.74 15.94 -18.51
CA ASN A 50 0.18 17.01 -18.87
C ASN A 50 1.67 16.64 -18.73
N ARG A 51 1.99 15.42 -18.28
CA ARG A 51 3.37 14.94 -18.14
C ARG A 51 4.12 14.87 -19.48
N ASP A 52 5.43 15.00 -19.45
CA ASP A 52 6.28 14.89 -20.65
C ASP A 52 6.28 13.46 -21.21
N SER A 53 6.23 12.47 -20.33
CA SER A 53 6.17 11.04 -20.67
C SER A 53 4.79 10.54 -21.14
N LYS A 54 3.84 11.41 -21.50
CA LYS A 54 2.47 11.02 -21.88
C LYS A 54 2.34 9.98 -22.98
N ASN A 55 3.32 9.87 -23.86
CA ASN A 55 3.39 8.84 -24.92
C ASN A 55 3.76 7.44 -24.38
N ILE A 56 4.01 7.32 -23.08
CA ILE A 56 4.30 6.07 -22.38
C ILE A 56 3.22 5.93 -21.28
N PRO A 57 2.09 5.26 -21.59
CA PRO A 57 1.03 5.03 -20.62
C PRO A 57 1.56 4.39 -19.33
N GLY A 58 1.05 4.86 -18.19
CA GLY A 58 1.38 4.36 -16.86
C GLY A 58 2.72 4.82 -16.29
N LYS A 59 3.59 5.47 -17.07
CA LYS A 59 4.84 6.03 -16.55
C LYS A 59 4.69 7.51 -16.22
N LEU A 60 5.30 7.94 -15.12
CA LEU A 60 5.45 9.35 -14.74
C LEU A 60 6.88 9.88 -15.01
N ASP A 61 7.06 11.20 -14.92
CA ASP A 61 8.35 11.83 -15.20
C ASP A 61 9.35 11.58 -14.06
N GLY A 62 10.55 11.13 -14.41
CA GLY A 62 11.61 10.81 -13.43
C GLY A 62 11.26 9.69 -12.43
N THR A 63 10.22 8.91 -12.67
CA THR A 63 9.79 7.78 -11.82
C THR A 63 9.06 6.72 -12.63
N TRP A 64 8.93 5.53 -12.07
CA TRP A 64 8.19 4.44 -12.71
C TRP A 64 7.20 3.78 -11.75
N TRP A 65 7.60 3.54 -10.50
CA TRP A 65 6.74 2.92 -9.48
C TRP A 65 5.48 3.72 -9.18
N GLU A 66 5.58 5.05 -9.25
CA GLU A 66 4.50 5.96 -8.85
C GLU A 66 3.28 5.89 -9.76
N GLY A 67 3.46 5.44 -11.01
CA GLY A 67 2.32 5.14 -11.87
C GLY A 67 1.45 4.00 -11.32
N GLY A 68 2.10 2.94 -10.81
CA GLY A 68 1.41 1.81 -10.19
C GLY A 68 0.67 2.24 -8.92
N SER A 69 1.31 3.06 -8.09
CA SER A 69 0.67 3.55 -6.87
C SER A 69 -0.50 4.51 -7.15
N MET A 70 -0.38 5.40 -8.13
CA MET A 70 -1.47 6.28 -8.58
C MET A 70 -2.66 5.45 -9.09
N PHE A 71 -2.41 4.46 -9.94
CA PHE A 71 -3.47 3.59 -10.45
C PHE A 71 -4.13 2.76 -9.35
N MET A 72 -3.38 2.28 -8.35
CA MET A 72 -3.96 1.61 -7.18
C MET A 72 -4.99 2.49 -6.48
N ILE A 73 -4.68 3.77 -6.25
CA ILE A 73 -5.60 4.73 -5.61
C ILE A 73 -6.82 5.03 -6.51
N LEU A 74 -6.62 5.12 -7.82
CA LEU A 74 -7.72 5.35 -8.78
C LEU A 74 -8.65 4.14 -8.93
N ILE A 75 -8.13 2.91 -8.84
CA ILE A 75 -8.93 1.68 -8.82
C ILE A 75 -9.85 1.68 -7.58
N GLN A 76 -9.31 2.06 -6.42
CA GLN A 76 -10.10 2.21 -5.21
C GLN A 76 -11.17 3.31 -5.37
N TYR A 77 -10.80 4.45 -5.94
CA TYR A 77 -11.74 5.53 -6.26
C TYR A 77 -12.92 5.01 -7.10
N TRP A 78 -12.64 4.30 -8.20
CA TRP A 78 -13.68 3.71 -9.04
C TRP A 78 -14.62 2.80 -8.23
N PHE A 79 -14.05 1.88 -7.44
CA PHE A 79 -14.84 0.92 -6.67
C PHE A 79 -15.75 1.58 -5.63
N LEU A 80 -15.23 2.60 -4.95
CA LEU A 80 -15.89 3.29 -3.85
C LEU A 80 -16.94 4.32 -4.33
N THR A 81 -16.67 4.98 -5.45
CA THR A 81 -17.57 6.01 -5.99
C THR A 81 -18.56 5.47 -7.02
N GLY A 82 -18.15 4.46 -7.79
CA GLY A 82 -18.82 3.97 -8.99
C GLY A 82 -18.47 4.76 -10.27
N ASP A 83 -17.58 5.75 -10.18
CA ASP A 83 -17.18 6.58 -11.32
C ASP A 83 -16.09 5.90 -12.15
N SER A 84 -16.41 5.58 -13.41
CA SER A 84 -15.55 4.85 -14.33
C SER A 84 -14.78 5.73 -15.31
N GLN A 85 -14.78 7.05 -15.15
CA GLN A 85 -14.19 7.97 -16.14
C GLN A 85 -12.70 7.72 -16.43
N PHE A 86 -11.96 7.15 -15.48
CA PHE A 86 -10.51 6.88 -15.62
C PHE A 86 -10.18 5.43 -15.96
N ASN A 87 -11.17 4.54 -16.03
CA ASN A 87 -10.91 3.10 -16.14
C ASN A 87 -10.08 2.73 -17.37
N SER A 88 -10.37 3.33 -18.53
CA SER A 88 -9.62 3.06 -19.77
C SER A 88 -8.16 3.47 -19.66
N VAL A 89 -7.87 4.62 -19.03
CA VAL A 89 -6.49 5.12 -18.86
C VAL A 89 -5.71 4.25 -17.87
N ILE A 90 -6.38 3.77 -16.81
CA ILE A 90 -5.80 2.83 -15.86
C ILE A 90 -5.45 1.51 -16.57
N GLN A 91 -6.40 0.94 -17.32
CA GLN A 91 -6.19 -0.31 -18.06
C GLN A 91 -5.03 -0.18 -19.06
N GLU A 92 -5.05 0.89 -19.87
CA GLU A 92 -3.99 1.17 -20.84
C GLU A 92 -2.62 1.26 -20.15
N GLY A 93 -2.52 2.04 -19.08
CA GLY A 93 -1.27 2.25 -18.35
C GLY A 93 -0.75 0.98 -17.66
N MET A 94 -1.61 0.24 -16.98
CA MET A 94 -1.21 -1.00 -16.31
C MET A 94 -0.79 -2.07 -17.31
N TYR A 95 -1.55 -2.27 -18.40
CA TYR A 95 -1.17 -3.25 -19.41
C TYR A 95 0.05 -2.83 -20.23
N TRP A 96 0.31 -1.53 -20.40
CA TRP A 96 1.53 -1.06 -21.04
C TRP A 96 2.78 -1.39 -20.21
N GLN A 97 2.69 -1.24 -18.89
CA GLN A 97 3.83 -1.43 -17.99
C GLN A 97 4.04 -2.88 -17.53
N LYS A 98 3.20 -3.82 -17.96
CA LYS A 98 3.18 -5.20 -17.48
C LYS A 98 4.46 -6.01 -17.72
N GLY A 99 5.32 -5.58 -18.65
CA GLY A 99 6.54 -6.31 -19.00
C GLY A 99 6.22 -7.71 -19.53
N GLU A 100 6.87 -8.73 -18.96
CA GLU A 100 6.62 -10.15 -19.25
C GLU A 100 5.59 -10.72 -18.25
N ASP A 101 4.50 -9.97 -18.06
CA ASP A 101 3.44 -10.22 -17.08
C ASP A 101 3.93 -10.24 -15.62
N ASP A 102 4.94 -9.41 -15.31
CA ASP A 102 5.61 -9.33 -14.01
C ASP A 102 5.87 -7.89 -13.53
N PHE A 103 5.40 -6.90 -14.28
CA PHE A 103 5.73 -5.48 -14.08
C PHE A 103 7.24 -5.23 -13.95
N PHE A 104 8.05 -5.90 -14.76
CA PHE A 104 9.48 -5.67 -14.82
C PHE A 104 9.94 -5.37 -16.25
N PRO A 105 9.44 -4.28 -16.86
CA PRO A 105 9.67 -4.00 -18.28
C PRO A 105 11.16 -3.75 -18.56
N SER A 106 11.66 -4.36 -19.64
CA SER A 106 13.08 -4.30 -20.05
C SER A 106 13.61 -2.89 -20.30
N ASN A 107 12.75 -1.93 -20.67
CA ASN A 107 13.14 -0.53 -20.87
C ASN A 107 13.61 0.16 -19.58
N TYR A 108 13.18 -0.33 -18.40
CA TYR A 108 13.41 0.33 -17.12
C TYR A 108 14.12 -0.57 -16.10
N SER A 109 14.08 -1.89 -16.28
CA SER A 109 14.58 -2.89 -15.34
C SER A 109 16.01 -2.67 -14.83
N GLN A 110 16.87 -2.01 -15.61
CA GLN A 110 18.25 -1.63 -15.24
C GLN A 110 18.37 -0.68 -14.04
N TYR A 111 17.32 0.08 -13.69
CA TYR A 111 17.36 1.03 -12.57
C TYR A 111 16.25 0.80 -11.53
N LEU A 112 15.41 -0.22 -11.69
CA LEU A 112 14.32 -0.53 -10.74
C LEU A 112 14.84 -1.26 -9.50
N GLY A 113 14.24 -0.97 -8.36
CA GLY A 113 14.31 -1.73 -7.12
C GLY A 113 13.16 -2.73 -6.97
N ASN A 114 13.19 -3.52 -5.90
CA ASN A 114 12.11 -4.45 -5.56
C ASN A 114 10.87 -3.70 -5.07
N ASP A 115 11.04 -2.59 -4.38
CA ASP A 115 9.97 -1.68 -3.99
C ASP A 115 9.29 -1.05 -5.22
N ASP A 116 10.05 -0.64 -6.23
CA ASP A 116 9.46 -0.10 -7.46
C ASP A 116 8.46 -1.09 -8.09
N GLN A 117 8.90 -2.34 -8.25
CA GLN A 117 8.10 -3.42 -8.85
C GLN A 117 6.89 -3.77 -7.99
N VAL A 118 7.04 -3.78 -6.65
CA VAL A 118 5.98 -4.27 -5.77
C VAL A 118 4.76 -3.35 -5.77
N PHE A 119 4.92 -2.03 -5.94
CA PHE A 119 3.77 -1.11 -6.03
C PHE A 119 2.85 -1.41 -7.21
N TRP A 120 3.39 -1.88 -8.34
CA TRP A 120 2.59 -2.35 -9.47
C TRP A 120 1.89 -3.68 -9.17
N GLY A 121 2.58 -4.60 -8.48
CA GLY A 121 1.97 -5.84 -7.99
C GLY A 121 0.82 -5.56 -7.02
N LEU A 122 0.98 -4.58 -6.12
CA LEU A 122 -0.04 -4.13 -5.19
C LEU A 122 -1.23 -3.48 -5.91
N ALA A 123 -1.00 -2.71 -6.97
CA ALA A 123 -2.06 -2.19 -7.82
C ALA A 123 -2.85 -3.32 -8.49
N ALA A 124 -2.17 -4.33 -9.02
CA ALA A 124 -2.80 -5.46 -9.69
C ALA A 124 -3.60 -6.36 -8.73
N ILE A 125 -3.08 -6.70 -7.55
CA ILE A 125 -3.88 -7.47 -6.59
C ILE A 125 -5.06 -6.64 -6.05
N THR A 126 -4.93 -5.31 -5.94
CA THR A 126 -6.07 -4.41 -5.64
C THR A 126 -7.12 -4.45 -6.75
N ALA A 127 -6.71 -4.43 -8.02
CA ALA A 127 -7.62 -4.57 -9.16
C ALA A 127 -8.39 -5.90 -9.12
N ALA A 128 -7.72 -7.01 -8.78
CA ALA A 128 -8.37 -8.32 -8.62
C ALA A 128 -9.36 -8.34 -7.46
N GLU A 129 -8.94 -7.87 -6.29
CA GLU A 129 -9.76 -7.82 -5.06
C GLU A 129 -11.00 -6.92 -5.20
N LEU A 130 -10.98 -5.94 -6.09
CA LEU A 130 -12.09 -5.02 -6.32
C LEU A 130 -12.88 -5.33 -7.59
N ASN A 131 -12.57 -6.43 -8.28
CA ASN A 131 -13.15 -6.81 -9.58
C ASN A 131 -13.05 -5.67 -10.61
N PHE A 132 -11.92 -4.97 -10.64
CA PHE A 132 -11.65 -3.96 -11.66
C PHE A 132 -11.69 -4.61 -13.07
N PRO A 133 -12.29 -3.96 -14.08
CA PRO A 133 -12.47 -4.58 -15.39
C PRO A 133 -11.16 -5.08 -16.03
N GLU A 134 -11.21 -6.26 -16.65
CA GLU A 134 -10.10 -6.87 -17.39
C GLU A 134 -10.36 -6.82 -18.90
N GLU A 135 -9.29 -6.72 -19.70
CA GLU A 135 -9.38 -6.90 -21.15
C GLU A 135 -9.20 -8.37 -21.53
N SER A 136 -10.03 -8.87 -22.46
CA SER A 136 -10.09 -10.30 -22.79
C SER A 136 -8.80 -10.91 -23.38
N ASN A 137 -7.94 -10.08 -23.98
CA ASN A 137 -6.67 -10.51 -24.59
C ASN A 137 -5.45 -10.15 -23.74
N GLN A 138 -5.67 -9.72 -22.49
CA GLN A 138 -4.62 -9.35 -21.55
C GLN A 138 -4.55 -10.35 -20.40
N PRO A 139 -3.41 -10.45 -19.70
CA PRO A 139 -3.33 -11.20 -18.45
C PRO A 139 -4.33 -10.63 -17.43
N SER A 140 -4.81 -11.51 -16.55
CA SER A 140 -5.67 -11.11 -15.44
C SER A 140 -4.88 -10.31 -14.41
N TRP A 141 -5.57 -9.50 -13.62
CA TRP A 141 -4.95 -8.71 -12.56
C TRP A 141 -4.24 -9.56 -11.50
N VAL A 142 -4.87 -10.64 -11.04
CA VAL A 142 -4.24 -11.55 -10.07
C VAL A 142 -3.02 -12.25 -10.69
N SER A 143 -3.03 -12.59 -11.98
CA SER A 143 -1.86 -13.18 -12.63
C SER A 143 -0.67 -12.23 -12.68
N LEU A 144 -0.90 -10.94 -12.94
CA LEU A 144 0.16 -9.93 -12.91
C LEU A 144 0.74 -9.75 -11.50
N ALA A 145 -0.11 -9.78 -10.47
CA ALA A 145 0.33 -9.78 -9.07
C ALA A 145 1.18 -11.03 -8.73
N GLN A 146 0.77 -12.21 -9.22
CA GLN A 146 1.55 -13.44 -9.09
C GLN A 146 2.90 -13.34 -9.82
N GLY A 147 2.97 -12.68 -10.98
CA GLY A 147 4.21 -12.45 -11.71
C GLY A 147 5.23 -11.63 -10.92
N VAL A 148 4.78 -10.55 -10.27
CA VAL A 148 5.64 -9.77 -9.36
C VAL A 148 6.16 -10.63 -8.21
N PHE A 149 5.28 -11.38 -7.54
CA PHE A 149 5.69 -12.27 -6.47
C PHE A 149 6.70 -13.33 -6.95
N ASN A 150 6.42 -13.97 -8.08
CA ASN A 150 7.23 -15.04 -8.66
C ASN A 150 8.64 -14.57 -9.07
N THR A 151 8.78 -13.31 -9.46
CA THR A 151 10.08 -12.72 -9.85
C THR A 151 10.85 -12.14 -8.66
N GLN A 152 10.16 -11.77 -7.57
CA GLN A 152 10.82 -11.31 -6.33
C GLN A 152 11.29 -12.46 -5.44
N VAL A 153 10.54 -13.55 -5.34
CA VAL A 153 10.90 -14.70 -4.50
C VAL A 153 12.33 -15.23 -4.77
N PRO A 154 12.77 -15.43 -6.03
CA PRO A 154 14.14 -15.85 -6.32
C PRO A 154 15.22 -14.86 -5.89
N ARG A 155 14.87 -13.60 -5.62
CA ARG A 155 15.80 -12.55 -5.17
C ARG A 155 15.95 -12.49 -3.64
N TRP A 156 15.24 -13.33 -2.90
CA TRP A 156 15.37 -13.46 -1.45
C TRP A 156 16.80 -13.90 -1.07
N ASP A 157 17.59 -12.97 -0.53
CA ASP A 157 19.02 -13.17 -0.31
C ASP A 157 19.27 -13.87 1.03
N THR A 158 19.48 -15.19 0.98
CA THR A 158 19.87 -16.02 2.14
C THR A 158 21.36 -16.01 2.43
N SER A 159 22.19 -15.48 1.52
CA SER A 159 23.65 -15.42 1.68
C SER A 159 24.09 -14.35 2.68
N THR A 160 23.25 -13.33 2.89
CA THR A 160 23.47 -12.27 3.88
C THR A 160 22.26 -12.09 4.78
N CYS A 161 22.49 -11.88 6.07
CA CYS A 161 21.44 -11.68 7.07
C CYS A 161 20.39 -12.81 7.15
N HIS A 162 20.74 -14.02 6.69
CA HIS A 162 19.88 -15.21 6.71
C HIS A 162 18.55 -15.06 5.94
N GLY A 163 18.43 -14.05 5.07
CA GLY A 163 17.19 -13.73 4.35
C GLY A 163 17.06 -12.23 4.09
N GLY A 164 15.97 -11.84 3.45
CA GLY A 164 15.63 -10.45 3.17
C GLY A 164 15.94 -10.04 1.74
N LEU A 165 15.00 -9.35 1.11
CA LEU A 165 15.22 -8.62 -0.12
C LEU A 165 16.12 -7.40 0.14
N ARG A 166 17.00 -7.15 -0.83
CA ARG A 166 17.69 -5.88 -0.98
C ARG A 166 16.72 -4.85 -1.58
N TRP A 167 17.00 -3.58 -1.35
CA TRP A 167 16.26 -2.48 -1.97
C TRP A 167 16.38 -2.56 -3.49
N GLN A 168 17.62 -2.46 -3.99
CA GLN A 168 17.91 -2.53 -5.42
C GLN A 168 18.16 -3.97 -5.88
N ILE A 169 17.87 -4.23 -7.16
CA ILE A 169 17.92 -5.58 -7.75
C ILE A 169 19.32 -5.95 -8.23
N TRP A 170 20.09 -4.98 -8.74
CA TRP A 170 21.37 -5.21 -9.37
C TRP A 170 22.55 -4.74 -8.52
N PRO A 171 23.66 -5.50 -8.44
CA PRO A 171 24.82 -5.16 -7.63
C PRO A 171 25.48 -3.79 -7.92
N TYR A 172 25.28 -3.25 -9.12
CA TYR A 172 25.85 -1.96 -9.53
C TYR A 172 24.99 -0.75 -9.12
N GLN A 173 23.77 -0.96 -8.64
CA GLN A 173 22.88 0.13 -8.23
C GLN A 173 23.24 0.62 -6.84
N ALA A 174 23.24 1.95 -6.66
CA ALA A 174 23.32 2.56 -5.35
C ALA A 174 22.10 2.13 -4.52
N GLY A 175 22.34 1.55 -3.33
CA GLY A 175 21.30 0.96 -2.49
C GLY A 175 21.20 -0.57 -2.56
N TYR A 176 21.98 -1.25 -3.42
CA TYR A 176 22.02 -2.73 -3.43
C TYR A 176 22.51 -3.30 -2.09
N GLN A 177 23.37 -2.58 -1.37
CA GLN A 177 23.82 -2.96 -0.02
C GLN A 177 22.86 -2.56 1.10
N THR A 178 21.62 -2.20 0.75
CA THR A 178 20.57 -1.86 1.71
C THR A 178 19.48 -2.92 1.64
N LYS A 179 19.03 -3.41 2.80
CA LYS A 179 17.74 -4.12 2.94
C LYS A 179 16.80 -3.15 3.66
N ASN A 180 15.68 -2.79 3.02
CA ASN A 180 14.75 -1.80 3.57
C ASN A 180 13.39 -2.42 3.92
N ALA A 181 12.64 -1.72 4.75
CA ALA A 181 11.33 -2.16 5.22
C ALA A 181 10.33 -2.24 4.07
N ILE A 182 10.35 -1.30 3.10
CA ILE A 182 9.37 -1.29 2.02
C ILE A 182 9.52 -2.45 1.03
N SER A 183 10.74 -2.84 0.63
CA SER A 183 10.91 -3.98 -0.30
C SER A 183 10.46 -5.29 0.35
N ASN A 184 10.77 -5.48 1.64
CA ASN A 184 10.40 -6.70 2.37
C ASN A 184 8.93 -6.71 2.77
N GLY A 185 8.46 -5.62 3.39
CA GLY A 185 7.06 -5.43 3.75
C GLY A 185 6.14 -5.48 2.53
N GLY A 186 6.55 -4.90 1.40
CA GLY A 186 5.78 -4.90 0.17
C GLY A 186 5.55 -6.33 -0.34
N LEU A 187 6.61 -7.16 -0.37
CA LEU A 187 6.49 -8.57 -0.72
C LEU A 187 5.64 -9.33 0.31
N PHE A 188 5.78 -9.03 1.60
CA PHE A 188 4.97 -9.62 2.67
C PHE A 188 3.47 -9.35 2.47
N GLN A 189 3.09 -8.10 2.27
CA GLN A 189 1.71 -7.70 1.99
C GLN A 189 1.19 -8.36 0.71
N LEU A 190 1.97 -8.36 -0.37
CA LEU A 190 1.58 -8.99 -1.63
C LEU A 190 1.36 -10.50 -1.45
N ALA A 191 2.25 -11.18 -0.72
CA ALA A 191 2.12 -12.59 -0.40
C ALA A 191 0.87 -12.87 0.45
N ALA A 192 0.62 -12.10 1.50
CA ALA A 192 -0.55 -12.26 2.36
C ALA A 192 -1.87 -12.06 1.58
N ARG A 193 -1.92 -11.06 0.70
CA ARG A 193 -3.08 -10.78 -0.16
C ARG A 193 -3.31 -11.88 -1.19
N LEU A 194 -2.24 -12.36 -1.85
CA LEU A 194 -2.32 -13.51 -2.74
C LEU A 194 -2.76 -14.79 -2.00
N ALA A 195 -2.29 -15.00 -0.77
CA ALA A 195 -2.72 -16.13 0.06
C ALA A 195 -4.22 -16.10 0.33
N LEU A 196 -4.76 -14.94 0.74
CA LEU A 196 -6.19 -14.79 0.96
C LEU A 196 -7.00 -14.88 -0.33
N TYR A 197 -6.59 -14.21 -1.40
CA TYR A 197 -7.33 -14.22 -2.66
C TYR A 197 -7.39 -15.61 -3.30
N THR A 198 -6.28 -16.35 -3.30
CA THR A 198 -6.14 -17.63 -4.04
C THR A 198 -6.30 -18.88 -3.17
N HIS A 199 -6.30 -18.72 -1.85
CA HIS A 199 -6.20 -19.81 -0.86
C HIS A 199 -4.98 -20.73 -1.06
N ASN A 200 -3.95 -20.27 -1.78
CA ASN A 200 -2.73 -21.04 -1.99
C ASN A 200 -1.75 -20.85 -0.81
N GLN A 201 -1.47 -21.97 -0.12
CA GLN A 201 -0.63 -22.02 1.06
C GLN A 201 0.82 -21.55 0.83
N THR A 202 1.35 -21.65 -0.39
CA THR A 202 2.72 -21.19 -0.70
C THR A 202 2.87 -19.70 -0.43
N TYR A 203 1.87 -18.88 -0.77
CA TYR A 203 1.92 -17.45 -0.49
C TYR A 203 1.88 -17.16 1.01
N ALA A 204 1.04 -17.88 1.76
CA ALA A 204 0.99 -17.78 3.22
C ALA A 204 2.35 -18.13 3.85
N GLN A 205 3.00 -19.23 3.41
CA GLN A 205 4.32 -19.62 3.90
C GLN A 205 5.41 -18.57 3.61
N TRP A 206 5.30 -17.85 2.49
CA TRP A 206 6.19 -16.73 2.21
C TRP A 206 5.89 -15.52 3.08
N ALA A 207 4.62 -15.20 3.31
CA ALA A 207 4.24 -14.13 4.23
C ALA A 207 4.76 -14.40 5.65
N GLU A 208 4.60 -15.63 6.15
CA GLU A 208 5.18 -16.13 7.41
C GLU A 208 6.70 -15.92 7.44
N ARG A 209 7.40 -16.42 6.41
CA ARG A 209 8.86 -16.32 6.31
C ARG A 209 9.36 -14.88 6.36
N ILE A 210 8.69 -13.97 5.66
CA ILE A 210 9.13 -12.58 5.54
C ILE A 210 8.88 -11.85 6.87
N TRP A 211 7.72 -12.04 7.49
CA TRP A 211 7.44 -11.48 8.82
C TRP A 211 8.46 -11.96 9.85
N ASP A 212 8.64 -13.28 9.95
CA ASP A 212 9.54 -13.89 10.93
C ASP A 212 10.98 -13.44 10.71
N TRP A 213 11.44 -13.32 9.45
CA TRP A 213 12.75 -12.76 9.14
C TRP A 213 12.85 -11.28 9.54
N SER A 214 11.88 -10.45 9.17
CA SER A 214 11.89 -9.03 9.51
C SER A 214 11.99 -8.83 11.02
N ALA A 215 11.31 -9.67 11.82
CA ALA A 215 11.35 -9.67 13.28
C ALA A 215 12.74 -10.02 13.87
N THR A 216 13.61 -10.69 13.11
CA THR A 216 15.02 -10.92 13.51
C THR A 216 15.93 -9.72 13.25
N THR A 217 15.43 -8.69 12.57
CA THR A 217 16.18 -7.50 12.18
C THR A 217 15.55 -6.23 12.76
N PRO A 218 16.23 -5.07 12.68
CA PRO A 218 15.61 -3.80 13.05
C PRO A 218 14.40 -3.39 12.21
N LEU A 219 14.13 -4.05 11.07
CA LEU A 219 13.00 -3.72 10.18
C LEU A 219 11.63 -4.05 10.81
N LEU A 220 11.57 -4.90 11.83
CA LEU A 220 10.38 -5.09 12.66
C LEU A 220 10.79 -5.36 14.10
N LYS A 221 10.78 -4.32 14.95
CA LYS A 221 11.20 -4.42 16.35
C LYS A 221 10.02 -4.81 17.23
N GLU A 222 9.65 -6.09 17.30
CA GLU A 222 8.45 -6.57 18.04
C GLU A 222 8.39 -6.11 19.51
N LYS A 223 9.53 -5.84 20.15
CA LYS A 223 9.58 -5.30 21.52
C LYS A 223 8.85 -3.97 21.71
N ASN A 224 8.87 -3.10 20.70
CA ASN A 224 8.23 -1.78 20.74
C ASN A 224 7.43 -1.46 19.47
N TRP A 225 7.28 -2.44 18.58
CA TRP A 225 6.60 -2.34 17.30
C TRP A 225 7.11 -1.20 16.41
N ASN A 226 8.38 -0.80 16.56
CA ASN A 226 8.99 0.16 15.66
C ASN A 226 9.44 -0.52 14.37
N ILE A 227 9.33 0.19 13.25
CA ILE A 227 9.89 -0.24 11.96
C ILE A 227 11.05 0.69 11.61
N ALA A 228 12.28 0.15 11.58
CA ALA A 228 13.39 0.87 10.98
C ALA A 228 13.22 0.90 9.46
N ASP A 229 13.64 2.00 8.84
CA ASP A 229 13.53 2.16 7.39
C ASP A 229 14.44 1.17 6.65
N SER A 230 15.65 0.99 7.16
CA SER A 230 16.70 0.22 6.49
C SER A 230 17.70 -0.41 7.45
N THR A 231 18.39 -1.43 6.95
CA THR A 231 19.53 -2.11 7.56
C THR A 231 20.50 -2.56 6.46
N SER A 232 21.73 -2.94 6.80
CA SER A 232 22.77 -3.28 5.83
C SER A 232 23.38 -4.67 6.07
N PRO A 233 23.66 -5.44 5.00
CA PRO A 233 24.41 -6.69 5.11
C PRO A 233 25.81 -6.56 5.73
N GLU A 234 26.47 -5.42 5.53
CA GLU A 234 27.82 -5.15 6.06
C GLU A 234 27.84 -5.15 7.59
N SER A 235 26.79 -4.65 8.23
CA SER A 235 26.62 -4.66 9.70
C SER A 235 26.08 -6.00 10.24
N GLY A 236 25.88 -7.00 9.37
CA GLY A 236 25.12 -8.21 9.73
C GLY A 236 23.63 -7.94 9.94
N CYS A 237 23.08 -6.89 9.33
CA CYS A 237 21.72 -6.40 9.52
C CYS A 237 21.38 -6.03 10.98
N THR A 238 22.34 -5.44 11.69
CA THR A 238 22.15 -4.97 13.07
C THR A 238 22.07 -3.45 13.19
N ASP A 239 22.55 -2.74 12.17
CA ASP A 239 22.36 -1.29 12.02
C ASP A 239 20.93 -0.95 11.59
N HIS A 240 20.54 0.31 11.78
CA HIS A 240 19.20 0.76 11.48
C HIS A 240 19.14 2.22 11.03
N GLY A 241 18.38 2.48 9.97
CA GLY A 241 17.87 3.80 9.63
C GLY A 241 16.65 4.13 10.48
N ASP A 242 16.73 5.16 11.32
CA ASP A 242 15.69 5.45 12.33
C ASP A 242 14.56 6.38 11.85
N TRP A 243 14.56 6.80 10.59
CA TRP A 243 13.43 7.53 10.04
C TRP A 243 12.16 6.68 10.06
N GLN A 244 11.09 7.27 10.57
CA GLN A 244 9.79 6.63 10.72
C GLN A 244 8.87 7.17 9.63
N TRP A 245 8.36 6.25 8.80
CA TRP A 245 7.54 6.59 7.64
C TRP A 245 6.20 5.86 7.72
N THR A 246 5.09 6.56 7.47
CA THR A 246 3.76 5.97 7.62
C THR A 246 3.58 4.71 6.76
N TYR A 247 4.03 4.74 5.51
CA TYR A 247 3.86 3.62 4.57
C TYR A 247 4.56 2.33 5.00
N ASN A 248 5.67 2.39 5.73
CA ASN A 248 6.38 1.22 6.22
C ASN A 248 5.50 0.51 7.27
N TYR A 249 4.93 1.27 8.21
CA TYR A 249 3.98 0.73 9.18
C TYR A 249 2.73 0.16 8.52
N ALA A 250 2.10 0.92 7.61
CA ALA A 250 0.88 0.47 6.95
C ALA A 250 1.09 -0.78 6.11
N THR A 251 2.28 -0.95 5.51
CA THR A 251 2.62 -2.16 4.74
C THR A 251 2.62 -3.41 5.62
N TYR A 252 3.26 -3.36 6.79
CA TYR A 252 3.27 -4.50 7.72
C TYR A 252 1.92 -4.71 8.40
N ILE A 253 1.21 -3.64 8.75
CA ILE A 253 -0.15 -3.72 9.29
C ILE A 253 -1.09 -4.40 8.28
N SER A 254 -1.01 -4.00 7.01
CA SER A 254 -1.81 -4.58 5.93
C SER A 254 -1.52 -6.07 5.77
N GLY A 255 -0.25 -6.47 5.59
CA GLY A 255 0.09 -7.90 5.46
C GLY A 255 -0.36 -8.73 6.67
N ALA A 256 -0.21 -8.21 7.89
CA ALA A 256 -0.67 -8.89 9.10
C ALA A 256 -2.20 -9.02 9.14
N ALA A 257 -2.94 -8.00 8.70
CA ALA A 257 -4.40 -8.05 8.60
C ALA A 257 -4.90 -9.11 7.62
N TYR A 258 -4.27 -9.21 6.44
CA TYR A 258 -4.59 -10.25 5.47
C TYR A 258 -4.28 -11.65 6.00
N MET A 259 -3.15 -11.82 6.72
CA MET A 259 -2.82 -13.10 7.36
C MET A 259 -3.73 -13.44 8.55
N HIS A 260 -4.12 -12.45 9.35
CA HIS A 260 -5.11 -12.62 10.41
C HIS A 260 -6.44 -13.12 9.83
N ASN A 261 -6.91 -12.52 8.74
CA ASN A 261 -8.13 -12.97 8.06
C ASN A 261 -7.95 -14.37 7.45
N TYR A 262 -6.85 -14.62 6.74
CA TYR A 262 -6.54 -15.93 6.13
C TYR A 262 -6.51 -17.08 7.15
N THR A 263 -6.08 -16.80 8.38
CA THR A 263 -5.96 -17.79 9.47
C THR A 263 -7.22 -17.85 10.37
N ASP A 264 -8.30 -17.16 10.00
CA ASP A 264 -9.51 -16.98 10.82
C ASP A 264 -9.21 -16.43 12.24
N GLY A 265 -8.16 -15.63 12.38
CA GLY A 265 -7.71 -15.09 13.66
C GLY A 265 -7.16 -16.13 14.66
N LYS A 266 -6.82 -17.35 14.20
CA LYS A 266 -6.30 -18.43 15.06
C LYS A 266 -4.84 -18.22 15.49
N GLU A 267 -4.06 -17.54 14.66
CA GLU A 267 -2.65 -17.24 14.90
C GLU A 267 -2.54 -15.86 15.60
N SER A 268 -2.22 -15.85 16.90
CA SER A 268 -2.25 -14.62 17.71
C SER A 268 -1.25 -13.56 17.25
N LYS A 269 -0.12 -13.98 16.69
CA LYS A 269 0.95 -13.06 16.25
C LYS A 269 0.48 -12.00 15.26
N TRP A 270 -0.48 -12.33 14.40
CA TRP A 270 -1.02 -11.37 13.45
C TRP A 270 -1.83 -10.29 14.13
N LYS A 271 -2.67 -10.67 15.10
CA LYS A 271 -3.43 -9.71 15.90
C LYS A 271 -2.52 -8.84 16.77
N GLU A 272 -1.55 -9.46 17.44
CA GLU A 272 -0.54 -8.76 18.25
C GLU A 272 0.26 -7.76 17.41
N GLY A 273 0.65 -8.15 16.18
CA GLY A 273 1.31 -7.28 15.22
C GLY A 273 0.44 -6.11 14.77
N ILE A 274 -0.84 -6.34 14.46
CA ILE A 274 -1.78 -5.28 14.09
C ILE A 274 -1.93 -4.28 15.23
N GLU A 275 -2.25 -4.76 16.44
CA GLU A 275 -2.48 -3.90 17.62
C GLU A 275 -1.23 -3.13 18.01
N GLY A 276 -0.07 -3.79 18.00
CA GLY A 276 1.22 -3.20 18.33
C GLY A 276 1.64 -2.11 17.33
N LEU A 277 1.60 -2.41 16.02
CA LEU A 277 1.96 -1.46 14.98
C LEU A 277 0.97 -0.30 14.88
N LEU A 278 -0.34 -0.53 15.08
CA LEU A 278 -1.33 0.54 15.19
C LEU A 278 -1.05 1.44 16.40
N GLY A 279 -0.74 0.85 17.57
CA GLY A 279 -0.38 1.58 18.78
C GLY A 279 0.86 2.45 18.59
N THR A 280 1.89 1.94 17.92
CA THR A 280 3.10 2.73 17.60
C THR A 280 2.87 3.76 16.50
N SER A 281 1.91 3.53 15.59
CA SER A 281 1.52 4.50 14.55
C SER A 281 0.83 5.75 15.10
N GLU A 282 0.46 5.78 16.39
CA GLU A 282 0.00 6.98 17.09
C GLU A 282 1.00 8.14 16.98
N GLN A 283 2.30 7.85 16.80
CA GLN A 283 3.32 8.87 16.57
C GLN A 283 3.06 9.74 15.32
N PHE A 284 2.34 9.23 14.32
CA PHE A 284 1.98 9.97 13.09
C PHE A 284 0.79 10.91 13.27
N TYR A 285 0.26 11.01 14.48
CA TYR A 285 -0.77 11.96 14.89
C TYR A 285 -0.22 12.90 15.98
N PRO A 286 0.77 13.75 15.65
CA PRO A 286 1.54 14.49 16.64
C PRO A 286 0.70 15.60 17.30
N THR A 287 0.80 15.71 18.63
CA THR A 287 0.11 16.76 19.42
C THR A 287 0.93 18.04 19.61
N LYS A 288 2.15 18.12 19.06
CA LYS A 288 3.09 19.24 19.25
C LYS A 288 3.87 19.53 17.98
N GLY A 289 3.99 20.81 17.61
CA GLY A 289 4.79 21.25 16.46
C GLY A 289 4.06 21.16 15.11
N PHE A 290 2.81 20.70 15.11
CA PHE A 290 2.00 20.52 13.90
C PHE A 290 0.65 21.25 13.98
N GLY A 291 0.42 22.18 14.92
CA GLY A 291 -0.87 22.92 14.97
C GLY A 291 -2.14 22.06 15.17
N SER A 292 -1.99 20.76 15.42
CA SER A 292 -3.03 19.79 15.82
C SER A 292 -2.78 19.44 17.28
N ASP A 293 -3.16 20.33 18.19
CA ASP A 293 -2.92 20.13 19.63
C ASP A 293 -3.71 18.93 20.21
N ASP A 294 -4.71 18.43 19.46
CA ASP A 294 -5.54 17.29 19.78
C ASP A 294 -5.00 15.94 19.27
N GLY A 295 -3.94 15.93 18.45
CA GLY A 295 -3.32 14.70 17.93
C GLY A 295 -4.26 13.89 17.05
N SER A 296 -4.99 14.55 16.16
CA SER A 296 -6.03 13.93 15.32
C SER A 296 -5.74 13.96 13.83
N ILE A 297 -4.74 14.74 13.39
CA ILE A 297 -4.40 14.92 11.98
C ILE A 297 -3.11 14.16 11.64
N LEU A 298 -3.20 13.32 10.60
CA LEU A 298 -2.08 12.53 10.10
C LEU A 298 -0.98 13.42 9.47
N ALA A 299 0.28 13.17 9.85
CA ALA A 299 1.45 13.86 9.32
C ALA A 299 2.65 12.91 9.14
N GLU A 300 3.46 13.15 8.09
CA GLU A 300 4.80 12.57 7.99
C GLU A 300 5.78 13.30 8.92
N ILE A 301 5.88 12.81 10.15
CA ILE A 301 6.62 13.46 11.24
C ILE A 301 8.10 13.70 10.94
N THR A 302 8.69 12.93 10.02
CA THR A 302 10.11 13.02 9.68
C THR A 302 10.42 14.22 8.77
N CYS A 303 9.50 14.59 7.87
CA CYS A 303 9.80 15.54 6.79
C CYS A 303 8.83 16.72 6.67
N GLU A 304 7.58 16.60 7.15
CA GLU A 304 6.55 17.60 6.89
C GLU A 304 6.80 18.91 7.63
N ALA A 305 7.14 18.86 8.92
CA ALA A 305 7.34 20.08 9.74
C ALA A 305 8.54 20.93 9.29
N ILE A 306 9.52 20.32 8.64
CA ILE A 306 10.72 20.99 8.12
C ILE A 306 10.64 21.27 6.62
N GLU A 307 9.51 20.94 5.97
CA GLU A 307 9.26 21.18 4.55
C GLU A 307 10.35 20.54 3.65
N LYS A 308 10.73 19.30 4.00
CA LYS A 308 11.76 18.52 3.28
C LYS A 308 11.26 17.17 2.75
N CYS A 309 9.94 16.96 2.72
CA CYS A 309 9.41 15.77 2.08
C CYS A 309 9.79 15.75 0.61
N ASP A 310 10.41 14.66 0.17
CA ASP A 310 10.62 14.44 -1.25
C ASP A 310 9.35 13.92 -1.92
N ARG A 311 9.41 13.75 -3.25
CA ARG A 311 8.31 13.24 -4.07
C ARG A 311 7.72 11.93 -3.50
N ASN A 312 8.56 11.03 -3.03
CA ASN A 312 8.11 9.73 -2.53
C ASN A 312 7.33 9.91 -1.23
N GLN A 313 7.90 10.67 -0.29
CA GLN A 313 7.37 10.84 1.06
C GLN A 313 6.02 11.55 1.09
N ILE A 314 5.75 12.44 0.14
CA ILE A 314 4.44 13.10 -0.03
C ILE A 314 3.32 12.05 -0.23
N THR A 315 3.62 10.93 -0.89
CA THR A 315 2.63 9.90 -1.22
C THR A 315 2.28 8.97 -0.07
N PHE A 316 3.11 8.88 0.97
CA PHE A 316 3.02 7.83 1.99
C PHE A 316 1.70 7.85 2.77
N LYS A 317 1.17 9.05 3.06
CA LYS A 317 -0.13 9.22 3.72
C LYS A 317 -1.29 8.67 2.89
N ALA A 318 -1.18 8.61 1.57
CA ALA A 318 -2.18 7.98 0.69
C ALA A 318 -2.34 6.50 1.05
N TYR A 319 -1.22 5.80 1.13
CA TYR A 319 -1.17 4.36 1.37
C TYR A 319 -1.56 4.03 2.81
N PHE A 320 -1.03 4.79 3.77
CA PHE A 320 -1.37 4.61 5.18
C PHE A 320 -2.87 4.74 5.42
N SER A 321 -3.47 5.84 4.95
CA SER A 321 -4.90 6.07 5.14
C SER A 321 -5.76 5.00 4.47
N SER A 322 -5.46 4.68 3.21
CA SER A 322 -6.22 3.71 2.44
C SER A 322 -6.13 2.30 3.03
N TRP A 323 -4.92 1.79 3.26
CA TRP A 323 -4.73 0.41 3.73
C TRP A 323 -5.31 0.20 5.13
N LEU A 324 -5.22 1.19 6.03
CA LEU A 324 -5.86 1.10 7.34
C LEU A 324 -7.39 1.09 7.27
N ALA A 325 -8.00 1.86 6.37
CA ALA A 325 -9.45 1.80 6.19
C ALA A 325 -9.90 0.43 5.67
N TRP A 326 -9.22 -0.14 4.68
CA TRP A 326 -9.53 -1.47 4.15
C TRP A 326 -9.37 -2.57 5.21
N LEU A 327 -8.37 -2.45 6.08
CA LEU A 327 -8.17 -3.36 7.22
C LEU A 327 -9.41 -3.46 8.11
N THR A 328 -10.15 -2.37 8.31
CA THR A 328 -11.36 -2.36 9.17
C THR A 328 -12.45 -3.33 8.70
N LEU A 329 -12.45 -3.69 7.41
CA LEU A 329 -13.42 -4.63 6.83
C LEU A 329 -13.01 -6.10 7.02
N ILE A 330 -11.74 -6.38 7.31
CA ILE A 330 -11.18 -7.74 7.40
C ILE A 330 -10.65 -8.10 8.78
N VAL A 331 -10.53 -7.13 9.69
CA VAL A 331 -10.13 -7.35 11.09
C VAL A 331 -11.15 -6.72 12.04
N PRO A 332 -12.07 -7.51 12.62
CA PRO A 332 -13.09 -7.00 13.54
C PRO A 332 -12.50 -6.26 14.74
N GLY A 333 -13.15 -5.16 15.13
CA GLY A 333 -12.79 -4.38 16.34
C GLY A 333 -11.75 -3.28 16.14
N THR A 334 -11.33 -3.01 14.90
CA THR A 334 -10.31 -1.99 14.59
C THR A 334 -10.90 -0.65 14.14
N SER A 335 -12.17 -0.63 13.74
CA SER A 335 -12.85 0.55 13.18
C SER A 335 -12.84 1.76 14.11
N ASP A 336 -13.10 1.57 15.40
CA ASP A 336 -13.22 2.66 16.38
C ASP A 336 -11.88 3.38 16.64
N GLN A 337 -10.77 2.67 16.46
CA GLN A 337 -9.43 3.26 16.59
C GLN A 337 -9.01 4.00 15.31
N ILE A 338 -9.41 3.48 14.14
CA ILE A 338 -8.89 3.93 12.84
C ILE A 338 -9.77 5.03 12.22
N LEU A 339 -11.07 4.77 12.06
CA LEU A 339 -11.94 5.61 11.23
C LEU A 339 -12.09 7.05 11.75
N PRO A 340 -12.20 7.33 13.07
CA PRO A 340 -12.31 8.71 13.55
C PRO A 340 -11.11 9.58 13.17
N LYS A 341 -9.90 9.03 13.22
CA LYS A 341 -8.67 9.75 12.86
C LYS A 341 -8.57 10.02 11.35
N LEU A 342 -9.00 9.06 10.54
CA LEU A 342 -9.08 9.23 9.09
C LEU A 342 -10.13 10.26 8.70
N ALA A 343 -11.25 10.35 9.42
CA ALA A 343 -12.27 11.37 9.21
C ALA A 343 -11.72 12.77 9.50
N THR A 344 -11.09 12.97 10.66
CA THR A 344 -10.48 14.26 10.99
C THR A 344 -9.37 14.65 10.00
N SER A 345 -8.54 13.67 9.60
CA SER A 345 -7.49 13.88 8.61
C SER A 345 -8.05 14.25 7.24
N ALA A 346 -9.15 13.64 6.78
CA ALA A 346 -9.80 14.00 5.52
C ALA A 346 -10.35 15.43 5.54
N THR A 347 -11.02 15.83 6.62
CA THR A 347 -11.49 17.22 6.79
C THR A 347 -10.32 18.21 6.80
N ALA A 348 -9.21 17.87 7.45
CA ALA A 348 -8.02 18.73 7.45
C ALA A 348 -7.36 18.80 6.06
N ALA A 349 -7.29 17.67 5.36
CA ALA A 349 -6.74 17.57 4.03
C ALA A 349 -7.52 18.42 3.02
N THR A 350 -8.85 18.38 3.02
CA THR A 350 -9.64 19.18 2.06
C THR A 350 -9.54 20.69 2.30
N LYS A 351 -9.20 21.13 3.51
CA LYS A 351 -8.92 22.54 3.81
C LYS A 351 -7.63 23.06 3.16
N THR A 352 -6.72 22.18 2.72
CA THR A 352 -5.54 22.60 1.95
C THR A 352 -5.84 22.79 0.47
N CYS A 353 -7.00 22.33 -0.01
CA CYS A 353 -7.45 22.36 -1.41
C CYS A 353 -7.94 23.75 -1.84
N VAL A 354 -7.04 24.74 -1.84
CA VAL A 354 -7.37 26.15 -2.10
C VAL A 354 -6.63 26.76 -3.28
N LYS A 355 -5.51 26.18 -3.72
CA LYS A 355 -4.76 26.73 -4.86
C LYS A 355 -5.57 26.52 -6.13
N ASP A 356 -5.68 27.55 -6.97
CA ASP A 356 -6.54 27.57 -8.16
C ASP A 356 -8.00 27.17 -7.89
N GLY A 357 -8.44 27.31 -6.63
CA GLY A 357 -9.80 26.99 -6.18
C GLY A 357 -10.06 25.53 -5.84
N HIS A 358 -9.10 24.62 -6.03
CA HIS A 358 -9.34 23.19 -5.82
C HIS A 358 -8.08 22.32 -5.59
N LEU A 359 -6.87 22.79 -5.93
CA LEU A 359 -5.63 22.02 -5.75
C LEU A 359 -5.19 21.98 -4.30
N CYS A 360 -4.85 20.76 -3.85
CA CYS A 360 -4.51 20.47 -2.47
C CYS A 360 -3.01 20.46 -2.19
N GLY A 361 -2.64 20.90 -0.98
CA GLY A 361 -1.31 20.77 -0.39
C GLY A 361 -1.17 19.53 0.51
N ILE A 362 0.02 19.32 1.09
CA ILE A 362 0.36 18.12 1.86
C ILE A 362 0.35 18.31 3.38
N GLN A 363 0.59 19.52 3.88
CA GLN A 363 0.62 19.83 5.31
C GLN A 363 -0.80 20.03 5.84
N TRP A 364 -1.58 18.95 5.90
CA TRP A 364 -3.01 18.95 6.30
C TRP A 364 -3.25 19.61 7.65
N TYR A 365 -2.28 19.50 8.55
CA TYR A 365 -2.32 20.07 9.87
C TYR A 365 -2.34 21.62 9.88
N LYS A 366 -1.86 22.28 8.81
CA LYS A 366 -2.00 23.74 8.64
C LYS A 366 -3.46 24.16 8.37
N GLN A 367 -4.29 23.24 7.86
CA GLN A 367 -5.71 23.49 7.53
C GLN A 367 -5.92 24.74 6.65
N ALA A 368 -4.95 25.02 5.79
CA ALA A 368 -4.88 26.13 4.85
C ALA A 368 -3.88 25.76 3.73
N SER A 369 -3.75 26.59 2.70
CA SER A 369 -2.67 26.40 1.71
C SER A 369 -1.32 26.33 2.40
N ASP A 370 -0.48 25.38 2.00
CA ASP A 370 0.93 25.34 2.33
C ASP A 370 1.83 25.86 1.20
N GLY A 371 1.23 26.37 0.12
CA GLY A 371 1.94 26.84 -1.07
C GLY A 371 2.45 25.73 -1.98
N THR A 372 2.15 24.46 -1.67
CA THR A 372 2.52 23.29 -2.48
C THR A 372 1.32 22.69 -3.19
N ASP A 373 1.59 21.99 -4.28
CA ASP A 373 0.64 21.23 -5.09
C ASP A 373 1.43 20.30 -6.01
N GLY A 374 0.73 19.35 -6.61
CA GLY A 374 1.31 18.31 -7.43
C GLY A 374 0.44 17.06 -7.45
N LEU A 375 0.84 16.11 -8.28
CA LEU A 375 0.16 14.83 -8.46
C LEU A 375 0.17 14.06 -7.13
N GLU A 376 1.30 14.06 -6.44
CA GLU A 376 1.56 13.34 -5.20
C GLU A 376 0.68 13.86 -4.06
N GLN A 377 0.49 15.18 -3.97
CA GLN A 377 -0.41 15.80 -3.01
C GLN A 377 -1.87 15.42 -3.29
N GLN A 378 -2.29 15.44 -4.57
CA GLN A 378 -3.64 15.02 -4.92
C GLN A 378 -3.84 13.54 -4.61
N MET A 379 -2.84 12.69 -4.85
CA MET A 379 -2.89 11.27 -4.50
C MET A 379 -3.02 11.05 -2.99
N ALA A 380 -2.26 11.80 -2.17
CA ALA A 380 -2.36 11.75 -0.72
C ALA A 380 -3.77 12.09 -0.22
N VAL A 381 -4.36 13.17 -0.75
CA VAL A 381 -5.70 13.62 -0.38
C VAL A 381 -6.77 12.64 -0.88
N LEU A 382 -6.64 12.13 -2.11
CA LEU A 382 -7.55 11.12 -2.64
C LEU A 382 -7.50 9.83 -1.82
N GLY A 383 -6.31 9.43 -1.34
CA GLY A 383 -6.14 8.26 -0.48
C GLY A 383 -6.95 8.35 0.81
N VAL A 384 -6.91 9.50 1.52
CA VAL A 384 -7.69 9.69 2.75
C VAL A 384 -9.18 9.91 2.49
N LEU A 385 -9.57 10.49 1.36
CA LEU A 385 -10.98 10.58 0.94
C LEU A 385 -11.55 9.19 0.61
N ASN A 386 -10.82 8.37 -0.14
CA ASN A 386 -11.16 6.97 -0.41
C ASN A 386 -11.32 6.20 0.90
N ALA A 387 -10.39 6.39 1.84
CA ALA A 387 -10.43 5.73 3.14
C ALA A 387 -11.75 5.99 3.90
N ASN A 388 -12.30 7.21 3.79
CA ASN A 388 -13.58 7.57 4.41
C ASN A 388 -14.82 7.07 3.62
N LEU A 389 -14.66 6.65 2.36
CA LEU A 389 -15.73 6.00 1.59
C LEU A 389 -15.84 4.50 1.86
N VAL A 390 -14.77 3.85 2.38
CA VAL A 390 -14.73 2.41 2.68
C VAL A 390 -15.90 1.97 3.58
N PRO A 391 -16.21 2.66 4.71
CA PRO A 391 -17.32 2.26 5.58
C PRO A 391 -18.70 2.38 4.93
N PHE A 392 -18.89 3.28 3.96
CA PHE A 392 -20.15 3.40 3.22
C PHE A 392 -20.35 2.26 2.22
N LYS A 393 -19.27 1.81 1.59
CA LYS A 393 -19.30 0.66 0.69
C LYS A 393 -19.49 -0.64 1.48
N ASN A 394 -18.84 -0.74 2.65
CA ASN A 394 -18.92 -1.85 3.60
C ASN A 394 -18.79 -3.23 2.94
N GLN A 395 -17.81 -3.36 2.05
CA GLN A 395 -17.61 -4.57 1.27
C GLN A 395 -16.14 -4.95 1.32
N ALA A 396 -15.86 -6.09 1.95
CA ALA A 396 -14.50 -6.63 2.03
C ALA A 396 -13.94 -6.94 0.63
N PRO A 397 -12.60 -6.88 0.45
CA PRO A 397 -11.91 -7.36 -0.73
C PRO A 397 -12.40 -8.75 -1.16
N TYR A 398 -12.65 -8.92 -2.45
CA TYR A 398 -13.02 -10.21 -3.02
C TYR A 398 -11.85 -11.19 -2.97
N THR A 399 -12.18 -12.46 -2.83
CA THR A 399 -11.32 -13.61 -3.02
C THR A 399 -11.86 -14.45 -4.17
N SER A 400 -11.11 -15.44 -4.61
CA SER A 400 -11.61 -16.43 -5.59
C SER A 400 -12.89 -17.16 -5.14
N ASP A 401 -13.11 -17.29 -3.83
CA ASP A 401 -14.29 -17.95 -3.25
C ASP A 401 -15.43 -16.99 -2.90
N THR A 402 -15.18 -15.68 -2.84
CA THR A 402 -16.19 -14.66 -2.47
C THR A 402 -16.67 -13.80 -3.64
N GLY A 403 -16.40 -14.19 -4.88
CA GLY A 403 -16.89 -13.52 -6.09
C GLY A 403 -15.82 -12.81 -6.92
N GLY A 404 -14.54 -13.00 -6.60
CA GLY A 404 -13.40 -12.52 -7.39
C GLY A 404 -13.38 -13.15 -8.78
N THR A 405 -13.36 -12.32 -9.83
CA THR A 405 -13.42 -12.80 -11.21
C THR A 405 -12.04 -13.03 -11.83
N SER A 406 -11.02 -12.32 -11.35
CA SER A 406 -9.65 -12.39 -11.86
C SER A 406 -9.05 -13.80 -11.68
N LYS A 407 -8.51 -14.38 -12.75
CA LYS A 407 -8.05 -15.79 -12.79
C LYS A 407 -6.55 -15.94 -12.65
N GLY A 408 -6.10 -16.74 -11.67
CA GLY A 408 -4.68 -16.97 -11.42
C GLY A 408 -3.92 -17.64 -12.56
N ASN A 409 -2.62 -17.31 -12.67
CA ASN A 409 -1.60 -18.03 -13.43
C ASN A 409 -0.38 -18.23 -12.50
N PRO A 410 -0.23 -19.40 -11.86
CA PRO A 410 0.87 -19.67 -10.95
C PRO A 410 2.27 -19.55 -11.56
N SER A 411 2.38 -19.57 -12.89
CA SER A 411 3.64 -19.41 -13.64
C SER A 411 3.83 -18.02 -14.26
N ALA A 412 2.96 -17.05 -13.94
CA ALA A 412 3.13 -15.66 -14.43
C ALA A 412 4.52 -15.11 -14.06
N GLY A 413 5.08 -14.28 -14.94
CA GLY A 413 6.43 -13.71 -14.78
C GLY A 413 7.59 -14.69 -14.86
N THR A 414 7.35 -15.98 -15.14
CA THR A 414 8.42 -16.97 -15.33
C THR A 414 8.62 -17.23 -16.82
N ASN A 415 9.78 -16.83 -17.35
CA ASN A 415 10.08 -16.88 -18.78
C ASN A 415 10.43 -18.30 -19.30
N SER A 416 9.87 -19.34 -18.69
CA SER A 416 10.35 -20.71 -18.87
C SER A 416 9.27 -21.78 -18.83
N THR A 417 9.30 -22.63 -19.85
CA THR A 417 8.94 -24.06 -19.84
C THR A 417 9.73 -24.90 -18.80
N ALA A 418 10.37 -24.26 -17.81
CA ALA A 418 11.18 -24.91 -16.80
C ALA A 418 10.35 -25.25 -15.56
N THR A 419 10.39 -26.52 -15.22
CA THR A 419 9.79 -27.25 -14.09
C THR A 419 10.33 -26.84 -12.71
N ASN A 420 10.44 -25.55 -12.43
CA ASN A 420 10.67 -25.02 -11.08
C ASN A 420 9.58 -24.01 -10.68
N THR A 421 8.39 -24.15 -11.27
CA THR A 421 7.20 -23.61 -10.63
C THR A 421 7.08 -24.32 -9.28
N LEU A 422 7.01 -23.55 -8.19
CA LEU A 422 6.68 -24.04 -6.85
C LEU A 422 5.19 -24.46 -6.80
N ILE A 423 4.81 -25.36 -7.71
CA ILE A 423 3.53 -26.06 -7.68
C ILE A 423 3.69 -27.11 -6.59
N THR A 424 3.42 -26.75 -5.35
CA THR A 424 2.98 -27.79 -4.41
C THR A 424 1.69 -28.35 -4.97
N LYS A 425 1.69 -29.64 -5.33
CA LYS A 425 0.48 -30.33 -5.78
C LYS A 425 -0.62 -30.14 -4.73
N PRO A 426 -1.91 -30.04 -5.13
CA PRO A 426 -3.01 -30.02 -4.19
C PRO A 426 -2.88 -31.19 -3.21
N ILE A 427 -2.97 -30.91 -1.91
CA ILE A 427 -2.92 -31.95 -0.86
C ILE A 427 -4.05 -32.93 -1.12
N THR A 428 -3.70 -34.16 -1.48
CA THR A 428 -4.66 -35.21 -1.79
C THR A 428 -5.18 -35.87 -0.50
N THR A 429 -6.29 -36.60 -0.60
CA THR A 429 -6.75 -37.47 0.48
C THR A 429 -5.67 -38.49 0.89
N GLY A 430 -4.82 -38.91 -0.05
CA GLY A 430 -3.67 -39.78 0.21
C GLY A 430 -2.61 -39.11 1.09
N ASP A 431 -2.31 -37.84 0.85
CA ASP A 431 -1.34 -37.08 1.66
C ASP A 431 -1.85 -36.88 3.10
N ARG A 432 -3.15 -36.60 3.27
CA ARG A 432 -3.79 -36.51 4.60
C ARG A 432 -3.77 -37.84 5.35
N ALA A 433 -4.07 -38.95 4.65
CA ALA A 433 -4.02 -40.28 5.22
C ALA A 433 -2.59 -40.68 5.62
N GLY A 434 -1.61 -40.41 4.75
CA GLY A 434 -0.19 -40.67 5.00
C GLY A 434 0.34 -39.89 6.20
N ALA A 435 0.04 -38.59 6.28
CA ALA A 435 0.39 -37.76 7.41
C ALA A 435 -0.24 -38.28 8.72
N GLY A 436 -1.54 -38.62 8.69
CA GLY A 436 -2.23 -39.21 9.85
C GLY A 436 -1.61 -40.52 10.32
N ILE A 437 -1.27 -41.44 9.40
CA ILE A 437 -0.59 -42.70 9.73
C ILE A 437 0.78 -42.43 10.35
N LEU A 438 1.56 -41.53 9.77
CA LEU A 438 2.89 -41.21 10.27
C LEU A 438 2.83 -40.62 11.68
N THR A 439 1.89 -39.70 11.93
CA THR A 439 1.63 -39.12 13.25
C THR A 439 1.25 -40.20 14.26
N VAL A 440 0.35 -41.12 13.90
CA VAL A 440 -0.03 -42.23 14.78
C VAL A 440 1.19 -43.10 15.09
N ILE A 441 1.97 -43.51 14.10
CA ILE A 441 3.19 -44.32 14.32
C ILE A 441 4.15 -43.61 15.25
N PHE A 442 4.39 -42.31 15.03
CA PHE A 442 5.34 -41.53 15.82
C PHE A 442 4.88 -41.41 17.28
N VAL A 443 3.61 -41.05 17.50
CA VAL A 443 3.01 -40.93 18.84
C VAL A 443 3.00 -42.29 19.54
N THR A 444 2.62 -43.35 18.85
CA THR A 444 2.58 -44.70 19.44
C THR A 444 3.99 -45.18 19.80
N GLY A 445 4.97 -44.96 18.92
CA GLY A 445 6.37 -45.27 19.19
C GLY A 445 6.93 -44.49 20.39
N TRP A 446 6.58 -43.20 20.50
CA TRP A 446 6.93 -42.37 21.65
C TRP A 446 6.31 -42.89 22.95
N VAL A 447 5.02 -43.24 22.94
CA VAL A 447 4.33 -43.80 24.10
C VAL A 447 4.94 -45.15 24.52
N VAL A 448 5.29 -46.01 23.56
CA VAL A 448 5.98 -47.29 23.84
C VAL A 448 7.35 -47.04 24.46
N ALA A 449 8.15 -46.13 23.92
CA ALA A 449 9.47 -45.78 24.46
C ALA A 449 9.38 -45.23 25.88
N ILE A 450 8.44 -44.31 26.15
CA ILE A 450 8.18 -43.78 27.50
C ILE A 450 7.74 -44.90 28.45
N THR A 451 6.84 -45.77 28.01
CA THR A 451 6.33 -46.87 28.83
C THR A 451 7.44 -47.87 29.16
N TRP A 452 8.34 -48.15 28.21
CA TRP A 452 9.51 -49.01 28.41
C TRP A 452 10.49 -48.41 29.43
N MET A 453 10.77 -47.10 29.34
CA MET A 453 11.61 -46.41 30.32
C MET A 453 10.99 -46.41 31.73
N ILE A 454 9.67 -46.21 31.85
CA ILE A 454 8.98 -46.16 33.15
C ILE A 454 8.85 -47.55 33.79
N ARG A 455 8.63 -48.60 32.99
CA ARG A 455 8.45 -49.97 33.51
C ARG A 455 9.76 -50.71 33.80
N GLY A 456 10.90 -50.05 33.59
CA GLY A 456 12.23 -50.63 33.80
C GLY A 456 12.54 -51.69 32.75
N GLY A 457 13.00 -51.22 31.59
CA GLY A 457 13.76 -52.05 30.66
C GLY A 457 15.13 -52.42 31.19
#